data_AF-A0A1I0ECE0-F1
#
_entry.id   AF-A0A1I0ECE0-F1
#
_cell.length_a   1.000
_cell.length_b   1.000
_cell.length_c   1.000
_cell.angle_alpha   90.00
_cell.angle_beta   90.00
_cell.angle_gamma   90.00
#
_symmetry.space_group_name_H-M   'P 1'
#
loop_
_entity.id
_entity.type
_entity.pdbx_description
1 polymer ?
#
loop_
_entity_poly.entity_id
_entity_poly.type
_entity_poly.pdbx_seq_one_letter_code
_entity_poly.pdbx_strand_id
1 'polypeptide(L)'
;MVVYSINVQGVHLAGKTPPSIPKSIDHMTSAELRAVIVELRPPAVSELVECDHEVLAARHARNALLARLRQVRLRRARMERQLCRWRSAHPLQAHLHELGLMSFRFLERWKVIKETIERVAQKLAEKADQVQEHARNVERAVEVRIIMEQAPLRQYISDLERLERQKIMQELVERWQTHEFDNALTVFKMLALKREMKAFGYDDSGVHWQALPESFRKIIDNFNCLPRGARSVALERMRSTAQLDGKDARRLMREMGLSWD
;
A
#
# COMPACT_ATOMS: atom_id res chain seq x y z
N MET A 1 6.22 29.29 -20.87
CA MET A 1 7.35 28.35 -20.75
C MET A 1 7.84 28.42 -19.31
N VAL A 2 7.18 27.66 -18.42
CA VAL A 2 7.43 27.72 -16.96
C VAL A 2 8.38 26.60 -16.61
N VAL A 3 9.61 26.98 -16.30
CA VAL A 3 10.68 26.08 -15.86
C VAL A 3 10.38 25.70 -14.42
N TYR A 4 9.82 24.51 -14.20
CA TYR A 4 9.76 23.92 -12.86
C TYR A 4 11.18 23.53 -12.45
N SER A 5 11.80 24.40 -11.66
CA SER A 5 13.05 24.11 -10.97
C SER A 5 12.77 23.05 -9.93
N ILE A 6 13.18 21.81 -10.20
CA ILE A 6 13.14 20.71 -9.23
C ILE A 6 14.24 21.01 -8.22
N ASN A 7 13.88 21.69 -7.15
CA ASN A 7 14.74 21.95 -6.01
C ASN A 7 14.88 20.64 -5.22
N VAL A 8 15.85 19.80 -5.60
CA VAL A 8 16.24 18.59 -4.86
C VAL A 8 17.08 19.02 -3.66
N GLN A 9 16.46 19.74 -2.72
CA GLN A 9 17.03 19.94 -1.40
C GLN A 9 16.67 18.72 -0.55
N GLY A 10 17.72 18.07 -0.03
CA GLY A 10 17.67 16.82 0.71
C GLY A 10 16.49 16.76 1.68
N VAL A 11 15.66 15.75 1.49
CA VAL A 11 14.72 15.31 2.51
C VAL A 11 15.55 14.57 3.55
N HIS A 12 16.26 15.34 4.38
CA HIS A 12 16.59 14.90 5.72
C HIS A 12 15.24 14.63 6.40
N LEU A 13 14.84 13.36 6.49
CA LEU A 13 13.87 12.90 7.49
C LEU A 13 14.56 12.89 8.88
N ALA A 14 15.24 13.99 9.21
CA ALA A 14 15.70 14.26 10.55
C ALA A 14 14.46 14.62 11.38
N GLY A 15 14.01 13.67 12.21
CA GLY A 15 13.26 13.96 13.43
C GLY A 15 11.96 14.75 13.27
N LYS A 16 11.27 14.68 12.13
CA LYS A 16 9.88 15.15 12.07
C LYS A 16 9.04 14.14 12.84
N THR A 17 8.64 14.56 14.04
CA THR A 17 7.48 14.04 14.76
C THR A 17 6.42 13.60 13.75
N PRO A 18 5.79 12.42 13.94
CA PRO A 18 4.67 12.02 13.10
C PRO A 18 3.69 13.19 12.99
N PRO A 19 3.17 13.49 11.78
CA PRO A 19 2.31 14.63 11.55
C PRO A 19 1.26 14.68 12.66
N SER A 20 1.14 15.87 13.26
CA SER A 20 0.32 16.17 14.43
C SER A 20 -0.92 15.29 14.44
N ILE A 21 -1.00 14.42 15.44
CA ILE A 21 -2.16 13.58 15.76
C ILE A 21 -3.42 14.39 15.48
N PRO A 22 -4.32 13.97 14.57
CA PRO A 22 -5.68 14.49 14.61
C PRO A 22 -6.15 14.16 16.03
N LYS A 23 -6.42 15.18 16.86
CA LYS A 23 -6.78 15.05 18.28
C LYS A 23 -8.10 14.27 18.52
N SER A 24 -8.55 13.48 17.55
CA SER A 24 -9.86 12.88 17.42
C SER A 24 -9.82 11.50 16.73
N ILE A 25 -8.70 10.76 16.75
CA ILE A 25 -8.64 9.38 16.18
C ILE A 25 -9.71 8.48 16.83
N ASP A 26 -9.98 8.67 18.13
CA ASP A 26 -10.96 7.88 18.87
C ASP A 26 -12.41 8.05 18.35
N HIS A 27 -12.73 9.22 17.80
CA HIS A 27 -14.05 9.56 17.27
C HIS A 27 -14.20 9.33 15.77
N MET A 28 -13.12 8.98 15.07
CA MET A 28 -13.18 8.74 13.63
C MET A 28 -13.94 7.44 13.32
N THR A 29 -14.68 7.49 12.22
CA THR A 29 -15.28 6.31 11.57
C THR A 29 -14.22 5.51 10.83
N SER A 30 -14.53 4.25 10.51
CA SER A 30 -13.65 3.38 9.72
C SER A 30 -13.24 4.01 8.38
N ALA A 31 -14.17 4.69 7.71
CA ALA A 31 -13.92 5.34 6.42
C ALA A 31 -12.95 6.53 6.55
N GLU A 32 -13.08 7.33 7.61
CA GLU A 32 -12.18 8.45 7.88
C GLU A 32 -10.78 7.97 8.24
N LEU A 33 -10.65 6.93 9.07
CA LEU A 33 -9.36 6.30 9.37
C LEU A 33 -8.68 5.79 8.11
N ARG A 34 -9.44 5.18 7.19
CA ARG A 34 -8.92 4.72 5.90
C ARG A 34 -8.36 5.86 5.06
N ALA A 35 -9.06 6.99 5.00
CA ALA A 35 -8.58 8.16 4.26
C ALA A 35 -7.24 8.67 4.84
N VAL A 36 -7.16 8.77 6.17
CA VAL A 36 -5.92 9.17 6.86
C VAL A 36 -4.78 8.17 6.59
N ILE A 37 -5.05 6.85 6.63
CA ILE A 37 -4.05 5.82 6.31
C ILE A 37 -3.51 5.98 4.89
N VAL A 38 -4.37 6.30 3.92
CA VAL A 38 -3.97 6.51 2.52
C VAL A 38 -3.10 7.76 2.38
N GLU A 39 -3.46 8.86 3.04
CA GLU A 39 -2.67 10.10 3.01
C GLU A 39 -1.29 9.95 3.67
N LEU A 40 -1.21 9.20 4.77
CA LEU A 40 0.04 9.02 5.50
C LEU A 40 0.97 7.98 4.89
N ARG A 41 0.51 7.22 3.88
CA ARG A 41 1.28 6.10 3.31
C ARG A 41 2.60 6.60 2.71
N PRO A 42 3.75 6.15 3.23
CA PRO A 42 5.04 6.57 2.70
C PRO A 42 5.27 6.02 1.29
N PRO A 43 6.05 6.73 0.45
CA PRO A 43 6.49 6.24 -0.85
C PRO A 43 7.22 4.89 -0.76
N ALA A 44 7.26 4.17 -1.87
CA ALA A 44 7.98 2.90 -1.93
C ALA A 44 9.48 3.12 -1.72
N VAL A 45 10.12 2.22 -0.95
CA VAL A 45 11.56 2.30 -0.67
C VAL A 45 12.36 2.30 -1.97
N SER A 46 11.98 1.48 -2.95
CA SER A 46 12.63 1.39 -4.25
C SER A 46 12.65 2.73 -5.00
N GLU A 47 11.54 3.46 -5.01
CA GLU A 47 11.43 4.77 -5.69
C GLU A 47 12.34 5.82 -5.05
N LEU A 48 12.44 5.80 -3.73
CA LEU A 48 13.32 6.70 -2.99
C LEU A 48 14.79 6.35 -3.20
N VAL A 49 15.14 5.06 -3.21
CA VAL A 49 16.51 4.59 -3.51
C VAL A 49 16.92 4.98 -4.93
N GLU A 50 16.01 4.88 -5.92
CA GLU A 50 16.30 5.26 -7.30
C GLU A 50 16.57 6.76 -7.47
N CYS A 51 15.88 7.59 -6.70
CA CYS A 51 16.03 9.05 -6.72
C CYS A 51 17.14 9.56 -5.80
N ASP A 52 17.74 8.71 -4.95
CA ASP A 52 18.74 9.12 -3.98
C ASP A 52 20.01 9.65 -4.68
N HIS A 53 20.48 10.80 -4.21
CA HIS A 53 21.65 11.48 -4.78
C HIS A 53 22.92 10.61 -4.75
N GLU A 54 23.17 9.88 -3.66
CA GLU A 54 24.37 9.07 -3.50
C GLU A 54 24.34 7.88 -4.48
N VAL A 55 23.16 7.25 -4.59
CA VAL A 55 22.91 6.17 -5.55
C VAL A 55 23.09 6.66 -6.99
N LEU A 56 22.48 7.79 -7.35
CA LEU A 56 22.62 8.39 -8.67
C LEU A 56 24.08 8.73 -8.98
N ALA A 57 24.81 9.33 -8.04
CA ALA A 57 26.22 9.66 -8.21
C ALA A 57 27.08 8.40 -8.44
N ALA A 58 26.87 7.33 -7.67
CA ALA A 58 27.57 6.07 -7.83
C ALA A 58 27.25 5.40 -9.17
N ARG A 59 25.98 5.40 -9.60
CA ARG A 59 25.55 4.92 -10.92
C ARG A 59 26.17 5.73 -12.06
N HIS A 60 26.23 7.05 -11.94
CA HIS A 60 26.89 7.91 -12.91
C HIS A 60 28.39 7.59 -13.03
N ALA A 61 29.09 7.43 -11.90
CA ALA A 61 30.50 7.06 -11.89
C ALA A 61 30.75 5.71 -12.59
N ARG A 62 29.91 4.70 -12.30
CA ARG A 62 29.93 3.40 -12.97
C ARG A 62 29.72 3.55 -14.48
N ASN A 63 28.66 4.25 -14.90
CA ASN A 63 28.31 4.39 -16.31
C ASN A 63 29.41 5.14 -17.08
N ALA A 64 30.02 6.16 -16.48
CA ALA A 64 31.15 6.89 -17.08
C ALA A 64 32.36 5.97 -17.30
N LEU A 65 32.63 5.05 -16.36
CA LEU A 65 33.73 4.09 -16.48
C LEU A 65 33.45 3.03 -17.55
N LEU A 66 32.22 2.50 -17.61
CA LEU A 66 31.78 1.58 -18.65
C LEU A 66 31.86 2.23 -20.05
N ALA A 67 31.51 3.51 -20.15
CA ALA A 67 31.67 4.26 -21.40
C ALA A 67 33.14 4.36 -21.83
N ARG A 68 34.06 4.61 -20.89
CA ARG A 68 35.52 4.60 -21.17
C ARG A 68 36.00 3.22 -21.63
N LEU A 69 35.57 2.14 -20.97
CA LEU A 69 35.89 0.77 -21.40
C LEU A 69 35.39 0.50 -22.82
N ARG A 70 34.17 0.93 -23.15
CA ARG A 70 33.61 0.82 -24.50
C ARG A 70 34.47 1.57 -25.52
N GLN A 71 34.93 2.79 -25.20
CA GLN A 71 35.83 3.55 -26.06
C GLN A 71 37.17 2.84 -26.30
N VAL A 72 37.76 2.25 -25.26
CA VAL A 72 39.00 1.47 -25.38
C VAL A 72 38.80 0.24 -26.27
N ARG A 73 37.70 -0.50 -26.09
CA ARG A 73 37.33 -1.64 -26.95
C ARG A 73 37.15 -1.22 -28.42
N LEU A 74 36.50 -0.08 -28.66
CA LEU A 74 36.31 0.45 -30.02
C LEU A 74 37.65 0.86 -30.66
N ARG A 75 38.56 1.47 -29.89
CA ARG A 75 39.91 1.79 -30.37
C ARG A 75 40.66 0.52 -30.73
N ARG A 76 40.67 -0.49 -29.85
CA ARG A 76 41.27 -1.80 -30.13
C ARG A 76 40.75 -2.41 -31.43
N ALA A 77 39.43 -2.51 -31.59
CA ALA A 77 38.81 -3.07 -32.80
C ALA A 77 39.16 -2.29 -34.08
N ARG A 78 39.27 -0.95 -34.00
CA ARG A 78 39.71 -0.13 -35.12
C ARG A 78 41.16 -0.43 -35.49
N MET A 79 42.04 -0.57 -34.50
CA MET A 79 43.45 -0.91 -34.71
C MET A 79 43.65 -2.32 -35.27
N GLU A 80 42.87 -3.30 -34.80
CA GLU A 80 42.88 -4.67 -35.35
C GLU A 80 42.49 -4.68 -36.83
N ARG A 81 41.44 -3.92 -37.21
CA ARG A 81 41.08 -3.75 -38.62
C ARG A 81 42.19 -3.11 -39.46
N GLN A 82 42.89 -2.12 -38.92
CA GLN A 82 44.02 -1.50 -39.62
C GLN A 82 45.17 -2.48 -39.83
N LEU A 83 45.47 -3.31 -38.83
CA LEU A 83 46.49 -4.36 -38.98
C LEU A 83 46.08 -5.39 -40.04
N CYS A 84 44.84 -5.87 -40.02
CA CYS A 84 44.36 -6.80 -41.05
C CYS A 84 44.47 -6.20 -42.45
N ARG A 85 44.05 -4.94 -42.63
CA ARG A 85 44.22 -4.22 -43.91
C ARG A 85 45.68 -4.12 -44.34
N TRP A 86 46.59 -3.79 -43.41
CA TRP A 86 48.01 -3.71 -43.71
C TRP A 86 48.58 -5.06 -44.14
N ARG A 87 48.23 -6.14 -43.43
CA ARG A 87 48.64 -7.51 -43.78
C ARG A 87 48.16 -7.91 -45.17
N SER A 88 46.90 -7.62 -45.50
CA SER A 88 46.35 -7.89 -46.82
C SER A 88 47.06 -7.11 -47.93
N ALA A 89 47.49 -5.88 -47.65
CA ALA A 89 48.24 -5.06 -48.61
C ALA A 89 49.74 -5.44 -48.72
N HIS A 90 50.30 -6.12 -47.71
CA HIS A 90 51.73 -6.42 -47.60
C HIS A 90 51.98 -7.89 -47.19
N PRO A 91 51.56 -8.87 -48.02
CA PRO A 91 51.56 -10.28 -47.63
C PRO A 91 52.97 -10.86 -47.43
N LEU A 92 53.94 -10.51 -48.28
CA LEU A 92 55.33 -10.97 -48.15
C LEU A 92 55.98 -10.41 -46.88
N GLN A 93 55.77 -9.12 -46.58
CA GLN A 93 56.29 -8.48 -45.36
C GLN A 93 55.65 -9.09 -44.11
N ALA A 94 54.33 -9.33 -44.13
CA ALA A 94 53.66 -10.02 -43.03
C ALA A 94 54.24 -11.42 -42.80
N HIS A 95 54.46 -12.19 -43.88
CA HIS A 95 55.00 -13.55 -43.79
C HIS A 95 56.45 -13.58 -43.28
N LEU A 96 57.33 -12.72 -43.80
CA LEU A 96 58.72 -12.60 -43.32
C LEU A 96 58.80 -12.20 -41.84
N HIS A 97 57.87 -11.37 -41.37
CA HIS A 97 57.77 -11.02 -39.95
C HIS A 97 57.23 -12.16 -39.09
N GLU A 98 56.26 -12.92 -39.58
CA GLU A 98 55.71 -14.09 -38.89
C GLU A 98 56.74 -15.21 -38.75
N LEU A 99 57.60 -15.38 -39.75
CA LEU A 99 58.77 -16.28 -39.71
C LEU A 99 59.93 -15.76 -38.84
N GLY A 100 59.83 -14.53 -38.32
CA GLY A 100 60.89 -13.91 -37.51
C GLY A 100 62.14 -13.51 -38.31
N LEU A 101 62.07 -13.54 -39.63
CA LEU A 101 63.22 -13.27 -40.52
C LEU A 101 63.51 -11.77 -40.65
N MET A 102 62.49 -10.91 -40.53
CA MET A 102 62.64 -9.45 -40.54
C MET A 102 61.62 -8.75 -39.66
N SER A 103 62.02 -7.66 -39.00
CA SER A 103 61.10 -6.78 -38.28
C SER A 103 60.69 -5.57 -39.15
N PHE A 104 59.42 -5.17 -39.06
CA PHE A 104 58.91 -3.99 -39.75
C PHE A 104 58.44 -2.97 -38.73
N ARG A 105 58.87 -1.71 -38.89
CA ARG A 105 58.55 -0.60 -37.98
C ARG A 105 57.06 -0.46 -37.69
N PHE A 106 56.20 -0.75 -38.67
CA PHE A 106 54.75 -0.72 -38.49
C PHE A 106 54.27 -1.76 -37.47
N LEU A 107 54.78 -3.00 -37.56
CA LEU A 107 54.41 -4.11 -36.67
C LEU A 107 55.02 -3.97 -35.28
N GLU A 108 56.23 -3.42 -35.17
CA GLU A 108 56.83 -3.08 -33.87
C GLU A 108 56.03 -1.99 -33.14
N ARG A 109 55.68 -0.90 -33.84
CA ARG A 109 54.77 0.13 -33.31
C ARG A 109 53.43 -0.46 -32.92
N TRP A 110 52.90 -1.41 -33.71
CA TRP A 110 51.65 -2.08 -33.41
C TRP A 110 51.71 -2.90 -32.11
N LYS A 111 52.80 -3.65 -31.86
CA LYS A 111 53.00 -4.39 -30.60
C LYS A 111 52.96 -3.45 -29.40
N VAL A 112 53.69 -2.34 -29.46
CA VAL A 112 53.72 -1.33 -28.39
C VAL A 112 52.32 -0.72 -28.15
N ILE A 113 51.60 -0.37 -29.22
CA ILE A 113 50.24 0.18 -29.10
C ILE A 113 49.26 -0.86 -28.53
N LYS A 114 49.38 -2.12 -28.94
CA LYS A 114 48.55 -3.21 -28.40
C LYS A 114 48.78 -3.37 -26.90
N GLU A 115 50.03 -3.49 -26.46
CA GLU A 115 50.36 -3.62 -25.04
C GLU A 115 49.85 -2.44 -24.21
N THR A 116 49.97 -1.21 -24.72
CA THR A 116 49.48 -0.03 -24.00
C THR A 116 47.95 -0.03 -23.87
N ILE A 117 47.23 -0.38 -24.93
CA ILE A 117 45.76 -0.52 -24.91
C ILE A 117 45.34 -1.63 -23.96
N GLU A 118 46.02 -2.77 -23.95
CA GLU A 118 45.73 -3.90 -23.05
C GLU A 118 45.99 -3.52 -21.59
N ARG A 119 47.11 -2.87 -21.27
CA ARG A 119 47.40 -2.37 -19.92
C ARG A 119 46.35 -1.37 -19.45
N VAL A 120 45.91 -0.45 -20.33
CA VAL A 120 44.85 0.52 -19.99
C VAL A 120 43.51 -0.19 -19.79
N ALA A 121 43.16 -1.14 -20.66
CA ALA A 121 41.93 -1.91 -20.55
C ALA A 121 41.89 -2.71 -19.24
N GLN A 122 43.01 -3.35 -18.86
CA GLN A 122 43.13 -4.12 -17.62
C GLN A 122 42.91 -3.24 -16.39
N LYS A 123 43.62 -2.11 -16.28
CA LYS A 123 43.46 -1.16 -15.17
C LYS A 123 42.03 -0.60 -15.07
N LEU A 124 41.39 -0.34 -16.21
CA LEU A 124 40.01 0.14 -16.24
C LEU A 124 38.99 -0.95 -15.87
N ALA A 125 39.27 -2.22 -16.20
CA ALA A 125 38.42 -3.35 -15.83
C ALA A 125 38.44 -3.58 -14.31
N GLU A 126 39.64 -3.60 -13.71
CA GLU A 126 39.79 -3.71 -12.25
C GLU A 126 39.07 -2.58 -11.52
N LYS A 127 39.21 -1.34 -12.02
CA LYS A 127 38.48 -0.20 -11.46
C LYS A 127 36.97 -0.33 -11.67
N ALA A 128 36.52 -0.97 -12.75
CA ALA A 128 35.09 -1.15 -13.03
C ALA A 128 34.46 -2.11 -12.03
N ASP A 129 35.15 -3.18 -11.66
CA ASP A 129 34.68 -4.11 -10.63
C ASP A 129 34.57 -3.40 -9.27
N GLN A 130 35.57 -2.60 -8.90
CA GLN A 130 35.55 -1.80 -7.67
C GLN A 130 34.40 -0.79 -7.64
N VAL A 131 34.19 -0.05 -8.74
CA VAL A 131 33.11 0.95 -8.82
C VAL A 131 31.74 0.28 -8.86
N GLN A 132 31.62 -0.88 -9.50
CA GLN A 132 30.40 -1.67 -9.51
C GLN A 132 30.03 -2.16 -8.11
N GLU A 133 31.01 -2.66 -7.36
CA GLU A 133 30.77 -3.10 -5.98
C GLU A 133 30.45 -1.92 -5.06
N HIS A 134 31.16 -0.80 -5.22
CA HIS A 134 30.86 0.42 -4.50
C HIS A 134 29.43 0.90 -4.76
N ALA A 135 28.96 0.93 -6.01
CA ALA A 135 27.59 1.31 -6.33
C ALA A 135 26.55 0.40 -5.66
N ARG A 136 26.79 -0.92 -5.65
CA ARG A 136 25.92 -1.88 -4.94
C ARG A 136 25.92 -1.65 -3.42
N ASN A 137 27.07 -1.31 -2.85
CA ASN A 137 27.19 -1.04 -1.42
C ASN A 137 26.44 0.24 -1.03
N VAL A 138 26.55 1.29 -1.84
CA VAL A 138 25.79 2.53 -1.66
C VAL A 138 24.30 2.25 -1.76
N GLU A 139 23.84 1.56 -2.81
CA GLU A 139 22.43 1.18 -2.97
C GLU A 139 21.88 0.44 -1.73
N ARG A 140 22.60 -0.58 -1.25
CA ARG A 140 22.21 -1.32 -0.04
C ARG A 140 22.19 -0.44 1.22
N ALA A 141 23.20 0.42 1.40
CA ALA A 141 23.28 1.28 2.57
C ALA A 141 22.15 2.31 2.60
N VAL A 142 21.84 2.90 1.45
CA VAL A 142 20.73 3.85 1.27
C VAL A 142 19.37 3.17 1.49
N GLU A 143 19.19 1.96 0.96
CA GLU A 143 17.97 1.17 1.18
C GLU A 143 17.73 0.92 2.67
N VAL A 144 18.75 0.44 3.39
CA VAL A 144 18.66 0.22 4.85
C VAL A 144 18.36 1.53 5.59
N ARG A 145 19.01 2.64 5.23
CA ARG A 145 18.75 3.96 5.82
C ARG A 145 17.29 4.36 5.64
N ILE A 146 16.76 4.29 4.42
CA ILE A 146 15.36 4.66 4.12
C ILE A 146 14.38 3.75 4.87
N ILE A 147 14.65 2.44 4.95
CA ILE A 147 13.82 1.52 5.72
C ILE A 147 13.76 1.94 7.19
N MET A 148 14.91 2.26 7.79
CA MET A 148 14.98 2.70 9.20
C MET A 148 14.27 4.03 9.43
N GLU A 149 14.43 4.99 8.51
CA GLU A 149 13.74 6.29 8.56
C GLU A 149 12.22 6.15 8.44
N GLN A 150 11.75 5.20 7.61
CA GLN A 150 10.31 4.95 7.42
C GLN A 150 9.71 4.02 8.47
N ALA A 151 10.51 3.23 9.20
CA ALA A 151 10.05 2.25 10.18
C ALA A 151 9.02 2.79 11.18
N PRO A 152 9.22 3.94 11.86
CA PRO A 152 8.26 4.43 12.84
C PRO A 152 6.91 4.80 12.21
N LEU A 153 6.92 5.43 11.04
CA LEU A 153 5.69 5.80 10.34
C LEU A 153 4.93 4.56 9.84
N ARG A 154 5.64 3.55 9.33
CA ARG A 154 5.05 2.28 8.89
C ARG A 154 4.44 1.51 10.07
N GLN A 155 5.09 1.51 11.23
CA GLN A 155 4.54 0.92 12.45
C GLN A 155 3.26 1.63 12.87
N TYR A 156 3.27 2.98 12.89
CA TYR A 156 2.09 3.77 13.20
C TYR A 156 0.91 3.51 12.26
N ILE A 157 1.16 3.40 10.94
CA ILE A 157 0.13 3.03 9.97
C ILE A 157 -0.43 1.63 10.27
N SER A 158 0.41 0.68 10.65
CA SER A 158 -0.06 -0.67 11.03
C SER A 158 -0.99 -0.64 12.26
N ASP A 159 -0.71 0.24 13.23
CA ASP A 159 -1.58 0.44 14.38
C ASP A 159 -2.92 1.07 13.96
N LEU A 160 -2.90 2.06 13.05
CA LEU A 160 -4.13 2.64 12.48
C LEU A 160 -4.95 1.62 11.68
N GLU A 161 -4.31 0.77 10.87
CA GLU A 161 -5.00 -0.30 10.13
C GLU A 161 -5.64 -1.32 11.07
N ARG A 162 -5.05 -1.56 12.25
CA ARG A 162 -5.66 -2.40 13.29
C ARG A 162 -6.90 -1.74 13.89
N LEU A 163 -6.83 -0.44 14.19
CA LEU A 163 -7.97 0.33 14.68
C LEU A 163 -9.09 0.41 13.63
N GLU A 164 -8.77 0.62 12.37
CA GLU A 164 -9.74 0.61 11.25
C GLU A 164 -10.50 -0.72 11.23
N ARG A 165 -9.81 -1.86 11.30
CA ARG A 165 -10.45 -3.19 11.34
C ARG A 165 -11.38 -3.36 12.54
N GLN A 166 -10.97 -2.88 13.71
CA GLN A 166 -11.82 -2.91 14.91
C GLN A 166 -13.08 -2.06 14.73
N LYS A 167 -12.95 -0.85 14.19
CA LYS A 167 -14.07 0.05 13.90
C LYS A 167 -15.02 -0.53 12.85
N ILE A 168 -14.50 -1.15 11.78
CA ILE A 168 -15.33 -1.84 10.78
C ILE A 168 -16.20 -2.91 11.46
N MET A 169 -15.61 -3.72 12.35
CA MET A 169 -16.36 -4.75 13.07
C MET A 169 -17.41 -4.14 14.01
N GLN A 170 -17.07 -3.08 14.75
CA GLN A 170 -18.02 -2.38 15.61
C GLN A 170 -19.19 -1.80 14.82
N GLU A 171 -18.90 -1.06 13.75
CA GLU A 171 -19.92 -0.47 12.88
C GLU A 171 -20.81 -1.53 12.23
N LEU A 172 -20.25 -2.69 11.84
CA LEU A 172 -21.05 -3.80 11.31
C LEU A 172 -21.99 -4.39 12.37
N VAL A 173 -21.50 -4.58 13.60
CA VAL A 173 -22.32 -5.06 14.72
C VAL A 173 -23.42 -4.06 15.06
N GLU A 174 -23.11 -2.78 15.13
CA GLU A 174 -24.10 -1.71 15.38
C GLU A 174 -25.16 -1.66 14.29
N ARG A 175 -24.76 -1.74 13.01
CA ARG A 175 -25.70 -1.82 11.88
C ARG A 175 -26.59 -3.05 11.97
N TRP A 176 -26.01 -4.20 12.31
CA TRP A 176 -26.75 -5.44 12.43
C TRP A 176 -27.78 -5.40 13.57
N GLN A 177 -27.38 -4.90 14.74
CA GLN A 177 -28.29 -4.68 15.88
C GLN A 177 -29.42 -3.70 15.53
N THR A 178 -29.10 -2.59 14.87
CA THR A 178 -30.11 -1.61 14.43
C THR A 178 -31.13 -2.26 13.50
N HIS A 179 -30.68 -3.10 12.58
CA HIS A 179 -31.56 -3.78 11.64
C HIS A 179 -32.43 -4.86 12.31
N GLU A 180 -31.89 -5.64 13.26
CA GLU A 180 -32.69 -6.56 14.08
C GLU A 180 -33.82 -5.82 14.83
N PHE A 181 -33.50 -4.68 15.45
CA PHE A 181 -34.48 -3.86 16.14
C PHE A 181 -35.54 -3.27 15.22
N ASP A 182 -35.14 -2.78 14.05
CA ASP A 182 -36.08 -2.22 13.08
C ASP A 182 -37.06 -3.28 12.55
N ASN A 183 -36.58 -4.51 12.35
CA ASN A 183 -37.43 -5.66 12.05
C ASN A 183 -38.39 -5.95 13.21
N ALA A 184 -37.93 -5.86 14.47
CA ALA A 184 -38.77 -6.03 15.66
C ALA A 184 -39.89 -5.02 15.79
N LEU A 185 -39.57 -3.75 15.59
CA LEU A 185 -40.58 -2.70 15.60
C LEU A 185 -41.58 -2.85 14.45
N THR A 186 -41.15 -3.38 13.31
CA THR A 186 -42.03 -3.63 12.16
C THR A 186 -43.04 -4.73 12.47
N VAL A 187 -42.59 -5.87 13.03
CA VAL A 187 -43.48 -6.94 13.49
C VAL A 187 -44.41 -6.43 14.58
N PHE A 188 -43.87 -5.73 15.59
CA PHE A 188 -44.66 -5.18 16.69
C PHE A 188 -45.80 -4.29 16.18
N LYS A 189 -45.52 -3.36 15.26
CA LYS A 189 -46.53 -2.49 14.62
C LYS A 189 -47.61 -3.31 13.91
N MET A 190 -47.21 -4.36 13.19
CA MET A 190 -48.15 -5.23 12.48
C MET A 190 -49.08 -5.96 13.45
N LEU A 191 -48.55 -6.54 14.53
CA LEU A 191 -49.35 -7.22 15.55
C LEU A 191 -50.27 -6.25 16.30
N ALA A 192 -49.77 -5.06 16.64
CA ALA A 192 -50.57 -4.00 17.24
C ALA A 192 -51.74 -3.57 16.34
N LEU A 193 -51.51 -3.43 15.04
CA LEU A 193 -52.57 -3.12 14.07
C LEU A 193 -53.59 -4.25 13.95
N LYS A 194 -53.14 -5.51 13.84
CA LYS A 194 -54.05 -6.68 13.80
C LYS A 194 -54.91 -6.75 15.05
N ARG A 195 -54.33 -6.46 16.22
CA ARG A 195 -55.03 -6.38 17.50
C ARG A 195 -56.03 -5.21 17.55
N GLU A 196 -55.65 -4.01 17.12
CA GLU A 196 -56.55 -2.84 17.06
C GLU A 196 -57.76 -3.12 16.14
N MET A 197 -57.52 -3.81 15.02
CA MET A 197 -58.57 -4.21 14.07
C MET A 197 -59.36 -5.44 14.51
N LYS A 198 -58.95 -6.13 15.59
CA LYS A 198 -59.47 -7.46 15.99
C LYS A 198 -59.54 -8.45 14.81
N ALA A 199 -58.57 -8.38 13.91
CA ALA A 199 -58.58 -9.13 12.65
C ALA A 199 -57.67 -10.36 12.71
N PHE A 200 -57.90 -11.33 11.84
CA PHE A 200 -57.02 -12.50 11.65
C PHE A 200 -56.73 -13.29 12.94
N GLY A 201 -57.74 -13.46 13.81
CA GLY A 201 -57.60 -14.19 15.07
C GLY A 201 -56.87 -13.42 16.19
N TYR A 202 -56.80 -12.08 16.09
CA TYR A 202 -56.26 -11.18 17.12
C TYR A 202 -57.35 -10.54 18.02
N ASP A 203 -58.57 -11.07 18.00
CA ASP A 203 -59.62 -10.70 18.97
C ASP A 203 -59.39 -11.36 20.35
N ASP A 204 -60.24 -11.04 21.32
CA ASP A 204 -60.08 -11.45 22.73
C ASP A 204 -60.11 -12.98 22.92
N SER A 205 -60.77 -13.71 22.03
CA SER A 205 -60.86 -15.18 22.02
C SER A 205 -59.97 -15.85 20.97
N GLY A 206 -59.30 -15.06 20.14
CA GLY A 206 -58.60 -15.54 18.95
C GLY A 206 -57.36 -16.37 19.28
N VAL A 207 -57.19 -17.48 18.56
CA VAL A 207 -56.08 -18.44 18.75
C VAL A 207 -54.72 -17.75 18.61
N HIS A 208 -54.59 -16.83 17.65
CA HIS A 208 -53.33 -16.10 17.43
C HIS A 208 -53.05 -15.07 18.53
N TRP A 209 -54.07 -14.42 19.09
CA TRP A 209 -53.90 -13.55 20.25
C TRP A 209 -53.49 -14.33 21.50
N GLN A 210 -54.20 -15.41 21.80
CA GLN A 210 -53.95 -16.21 23.00
C GLN A 210 -52.60 -16.94 22.97
N ALA A 211 -52.07 -17.22 21.79
CA ALA A 211 -50.73 -17.80 21.61
C ALA A 211 -49.59 -16.83 22.00
N LEU A 212 -49.84 -15.52 22.06
CA LEU A 212 -48.83 -14.55 22.49
C LEU A 212 -48.65 -14.55 24.02
N PRO A 213 -47.41 -14.45 24.53
CA PRO A 213 -47.16 -14.28 25.96
C PRO A 213 -47.95 -13.11 26.57
N GLU A 214 -48.44 -13.29 27.80
CA GLU A 214 -49.29 -12.30 28.47
C GLU A 214 -48.59 -10.94 28.65
N SER A 215 -47.29 -10.95 28.94
CA SER A 215 -46.47 -9.73 29.01
C SER A 215 -46.52 -8.95 27.70
N PHE A 216 -46.42 -9.63 26.57
CA PHE A 216 -46.41 -9.02 25.25
C PHE A 216 -47.78 -8.51 24.82
N ARG A 217 -48.85 -9.26 25.15
CA ARG A 217 -50.24 -8.81 24.98
C ARG A 217 -50.51 -7.51 25.71
N LYS A 218 -50.06 -7.39 26.96
CA LYS A 218 -50.18 -6.14 27.76
C LYS A 218 -49.44 -4.97 27.10
N ILE A 219 -48.25 -5.20 26.55
CA ILE A 219 -47.50 -4.15 25.85
C ILE A 219 -48.25 -3.68 24.59
N ILE A 220 -48.80 -4.60 23.79
CA ILE A 220 -49.61 -4.26 22.61
C ILE A 220 -50.88 -3.50 23.00
N ASP A 221 -51.63 -3.98 23.99
CA ASP A 221 -52.87 -3.33 24.41
C ASP A 221 -52.57 -1.93 24.97
N ASN A 222 -51.55 -1.78 25.82
CA ASN A 222 -51.09 -0.47 26.32
C ASN A 222 -50.67 0.47 25.20
N PHE A 223 -49.96 -0.03 24.18
CA PHE A 223 -49.58 0.74 23.00
C PHE A 223 -50.79 1.19 22.19
N ASN A 224 -51.79 0.32 22.02
CA ASN A 224 -53.03 0.63 21.30
C ASN A 224 -53.94 1.60 22.07
N CYS A 225 -53.87 1.63 23.40
CA CYS A 225 -54.53 2.64 24.23
C CYS A 225 -53.97 4.07 24.06
N LEU A 226 -52.76 4.21 23.50
CA LEU A 226 -52.19 5.54 23.23
C LEU A 226 -52.90 6.22 22.04
N PRO A 227 -53.10 7.56 22.10
CA PRO A 227 -53.55 8.32 20.94
C PRO A 227 -52.63 8.11 19.73
N ARG A 228 -53.19 8.02 18.51
CA ARG A 228 -52.42 7.73 17.29
C ARG A 228 -51.21 8.64 17.09
N GLY A 229 -51.32 9.92 17.43
CA GLY A 229 -50.22 10.90 17.37
C GLY A 229 -49.10 10.67 18.41
N ALA A 230 -49.37 9.97 19.51
CA ALA A 230 -48.40 9.65 20.56
C ALA A 230 -47.69 8.30 20.34
N ARG A 231 -48.21 7.45 19.46
CA ARG A 231 -47.66 6.11 19.17
C ARG A 231 -46.29 6.18 18.48
N SER A 232 -46.04 7.18 17.63
CA SER A 232 -44.71 7.41 17.02
C SER A 232 -43.65 7.69 18.08
N VAL A 233 -43.97 8.54 19.06
CA VAL A 233 -43.10 8.85 20.20
C VAL A 233 -42.87 7.62 21.07
N ALA A 234 -43.89 6.78 21.28
CA ALA A 234 -43.73 5.53 22.02
C ALA A 234 -42.80 4.53 21.31
N LEU A 235 -42.88 4.42 19.97
CA LEU A 235 -41.98 3.58 19.17
C LEU A 235 -40.54 4.11 19.20
N GLU A 236 -40.34 5.43 19.13
CA GLU A 236 -39.00 6.02 19.21
C GLU A 236 -38.40 5.86 20.60
N ARG A 237 -39.22 5.93 21.66
CA ARG A 237 -38.82 5.58 23.02
C ARG A 237 -38.41 4.12 23.13
N MET A 238 -39.20 3.19 22.57
CA MET A 238 -38.86 1.75 22.54
C MET A 238 -37.52 1.52 21.83
N ARG A 239 -37.28 2.19 20.69
CA ARG A 239 -36.01 2.14 19.97
C ARG A 239 -34.86 2.66 20.83
N SER A 240 -35.04 3.81 21.47
CA SER A 240 -34.01 4.46 22.30
C SER A 240 -33.67 3.67 23.57
N THR A 241 -34.67 3.08 24.24
CA THR A 241 -34.44 2.22 25.42
C THR A 241 -33.74 0.93 25.08
N ALA A 242 -33.99 0.38 23.89
CA ALA A 242 -33.49 -0.93 23.52
C ALA A 242 -32.14 -0.88 22.75
N GLN A 243 -31.81 0.24 22.08
CA GLN A 243 -30.45 0.49 21.57
C GLN A 243 -29.39 0.54 22.70
N LEU A 244 -29.80 0.71 23.95
CA LEU A 244 -28.93 0.66 25.13
C LEU A 244 -28.59 -0.79 25.57
N ASP A 245 -29.35 -1.80 25.12
CA ASP A 245 -29.08 -3.22 25.38
C ASP A 245 -29.54 -4.10 24.18
N GLY A 246 -28.60 -4.50 23.32
CA GLY A 246 -28.86 -5.37 22.17
C GLY A 246 -29.49 -6.74 22.50
N LYS A 247 -29.58 -7.14 23.77
CA LYS A 247 -30.37 -8.31 24.19
C LYS A 247 -31.87 -8.06 24.14
N ASP A 248 -32.31 -6.80 24.20
CA ASP A 248 -33.73 -6.45 24.22
C ASP A 248 -34.42 -6.68 22.87
N ALA A 249 -33.74 -6.55 21.73
CA ALA A 249 -34.30 -6.87 20.40
C ALA A 249 -34.63 -8.36 20.31
N ARG A 250 -33.63 -9.17 20.65
CA ARG A 250 -33.73 -10.63 20.65
C ARG A 250 -34.69 -11.12 21.72
N ARG A 251 -34.80 -10.42 22.85
CA ARG A 251 -35.81 -10.68 23.88
C ARG A 251 -37.21 -10.37 23.34
N LEU A 252 -37.41 -9.20 22.73
CA LEU A 252 -38.69 -8.78 22.18
C LEU A 252 -39.13 -9.72 21.03
N MET A 253 -38.19 -10.18 20.19
CA MET A 253 -38.41 -11.23 19.19
C MET A 253 -38.82 -12.57 19.79
N ARG A 254 -38.11 -13.03 20.82
CA ARG A 254 -38.46 -14.27 21.54
C ARG A 254 -39.81 -14.16 22.24
N GLU A 255 -40.11 -13.01 22.85
CA GLU A 255 -41.42 -12.72 23.46
C GLU A 255 -42.53 -12.62 22.41
N MET A 256 -42.22 -12.30 21.15
CA MET A 256 -43.15 -12.40 20.02
C MET A 256 -43.36 -13.84 19.51
N GLY A 257 -42.68 -14.83 20.08
CA GLY A 257 -42.71 -16.21 19.59
C GLY A 257 -42.03 -16.39 18.23
N LEU A 258 -41.24 -15.40 17.78
CA LEU A 258 -40.50 -15.43 16.53
C LEU A 258 -39.07 -15.86 16.83
N SER A 259 -38.81 -17.17 16.78
CA SER A 259 -37.47 -17.72 16.76
C SER A 259 -36.93 -17.66 15.35
N TRP A 260 -35.75 -17.05 15.18
CA TRP A 260 -34.92 -17.27 14.00
C TRP A 260 -33.75 -18.12 14.45
N ASP A 261 -33.90 -19.44 14.32
CA ASP A 261 -32.75 -20.33 14.11
C ASP A 261 -32.28 -20.19 12.66
#